data_AF-A0AA35IZ85-F1
#
_entry.id   AF-A0AA35IZ85-F1
#
_cell.length_a   1.000
_cell.length_b   1.000
_cell.length_c   1.000
_cell.angle_alpha   90.00
_cell.angle_beta   90.00
_cell.angle_gamma   90.00
#
_symmetry.space_group_name_H-M   'P 1'
#
loop_
_entity.id
_entity.type
_entity.pdbx_description
1 polymer ?
#
loop_
_entity_poly.entity_id
_entity_poly.type
_entity_poly.pdbx_seq_one_letter_code
_entity_poly.pdbx_strand_id
1 'polypeptide(L)'
;MSSLHSQASKYQATSVINGLLSNLLPGVPKIRASSNKESVQNGSKAQLIDRNLRKRVELQNRDVHKIKKRCKLAKKRQVKKHKHDKEQLEQLAKYQVLKRHQQEGTLTEHERKYLNKLIRRNSQNLRSWDLEEEVRDDLDDIQQYILKETVSTTKADRTKRRRSKRKQFKEEIKNSDYVKDHRYPGLTPGLAPVGLSDEEDSSEEE
;
A
#
# COMPACT_ATOMS: atom_id res chain seq x y z
N MET A 1 6.93 27.84 -39.64
CA MET A 1 6.21 27.60 -40.92
C MET A 1 5.46 26.29 -40.79
N SER A 2 4.16 26.35 -40.56
CA SER A 2 3.29 25.30 -40.03
C SER A 2 2.98 24.19 -41.03
N SER A 3 3.31 22.94 -40.69
CA SER A 3 2.99 21.74 -41.46
C SER A 3 1.53 21.27 -41.24
N LEU A 4 0.58 21.96 -41.88
CA LEU A 4 -0.83 21.52 -41.98
C LEU A 4 -1.03 20.54 -43.15
N HIS A 5 -0.29 19.44 -43.19
CA HIS A 5 -0.48 18.40 -44.19
C HIS A 5 -1.21 17.20 -43.58
N SER A 6 -2.47 17.39 -43.18
CA SER A 6 -3.34 16.29 -42.79
C SER A 6 -3.46 15.31 -43.95
N GLN A 7 -3.32 14.00 -43.69
CA GLN A 7 -3.51 12.95 -44.69
C GLN A 7 -4.85 13.11 -45.41
N ALA A 8 -5.90 13.55 -44.69
CA ALA A 8 -7.21 13.81 -45.28
C ALA A 8 -7.19 14.88 -46.39
N SER A 9 -6.38 15.93 -46.22
CA SER A 9 -6.22 16.99 -47.24
C SER A 9 -5.52 16.45 -48.49
N LYS A 10 -4.47 15.63 -48.32
CA LYS A 10 -3.79 14.96 -49.44
C LYS A 10 -4.72 14.00 -50.19
N TYR A 11 -5.55 13.24 -49.47
CA TYR A 11 -6.55 12.36 -50.08
C TYR A 11 -7.64 13.13 -50.85
N GLN A 12 -8.08 14.28 -50.34
CA GLN A 12 -9.05 15.12 -51.04
C GLN A 12 -8.44 15.74 -52.31
N ALA A 13 -7.22 16.27 -52.22
CA ALA A 13 -6.53 16.86 -53.36
C ALA A 13 -6.28 15.84 -54.49
N THR A 14 -5.81 14.63 -54.15
CA THR A 14 -5.60 13.56 -55.13
C THR A 14 -6.89 13.09 -55.80
N SER A 15 -7.99 13.00 -55.04
CA SER A 15 -9.30 12.65 -55.60
C SER A 15 -9.82 13.68 -56.60
N VAL A 16 -9.59 14.97 -56.37
CA VAL A 16 -10.00 16.06 -57.27
C VAL A 16 -9.17 16.04 -58.55
N ILE A 17 -7.85 15.87 -58.43
CA ILE A 17 -6.93 15.78 -59.57
C ILE A 17 -7.29 14.57 -60.45
N ASN A 18 -7.53 13.40 -59.86
CA ASN A 18 -7.95 12.21 -60.59
C ASN A 18 -9.29 12.40 -61.32
N GLY A 19 -10.21 13.18 -60.74
CA GLY A 19 -11.46 13.55 -61.39
C GLY A 19 -11.26 14.46 -62.60
N LEU A 20 -10.39 15.47 -62.48
CA LEU A 20 -10.06 16.39 -63.58
C LEU A 20 -9.35 15.67 -64.73
N LEU A 21 -8.36 14.83 -64.42
CA LEU A 21 -7.61 14.07 -65.43
C LEU A 21 -8.53 13.12 -66.22
N SER A 22 -9.52 12.51 -65.55
CA SER A 22 -10.51 11.65 -66.23
C SER A 22 -11.49 12.40 -67.13
N ASN A 23 -11.65 13.72 -66.93
CA ASN A 23 -12.52 14.54 -67.76
C ASN A 23 -11.77 15.21 -68.92
N LEU A 24 -10.46 15.43 -68.78
CA LEU A 24 -9.60 16.06 -69.78
C LEU A 24 -9.07 15.07 -70.82
N LEU A 25 -8.89 13.80 -70.43
CA LEU A 25 -8.37 12.76 -71.32
C LEU A 25 -9.49 11.76 -71.68
N PRO A 26 -10.00 11.76 -72.93
CA PRO A 26 -10.97 10.76 -73.35
C PRO A 26 -10.34 9.36 -73.30
N GLY A 27 -11.04 8.42 -72.66
CA GLY A 27 -10.62 7.01 -72.56
C GLY A 27 -9.90 6.61 -71.27
N VAL A 28 -9.64 7.53 -70.33
CA VAL A 28 -9.00 7.19 -69.05
C VAL A 28 -10.05 6.85 -67.98
N PRO A 29 -10.14 5.59 -67.50
CA PRO A 29 -11.11 5.22 -66.47
C PRO A 29 -10.76 5.89 -65.14
N LYS A 30 -11.78 6.39 -64.43
CA LYS A 30 -11.62 6.93 -63.06
C LYS A 30 -11.00 5.86 -62.17
N ILE A 31 -9.79 6.10 -61.66
CA ILE A 31 -9.11 5.22 -60.70
C ILE A 31 -9.94 5.21 -59.40
N ARG A 32 -10.81 4.22 -59.26
CA ARG A 32 -11.51 3.94 -58.00
C ARG A 32 -10.53 3.16 -57.13
N ALA A 33 -9.98 3.79 -56.10
CA ALA A 33 -9.30 3.05 -55.04
C ALA A 33 -10.29 2.00 -54.52
N SER A 34 -9.89 0.72 -54.58
CA SER A 34 -10.69 -0.43 -54.16
C SER A 34 -10.96 -0.36 -52.66
N SER A 35 -11.93 0.44 -52.28
CA SER A 35 -12.56 0.38 -50.98
C SER A 35 -13.94 -0.21 -51.23
N ASN A 36 -14.18 -1.39 -50.66
CA ASN A 36 -15.52 -1.95 -50.51
C ASN A 36 -16.36 -0.94 -49.73
N LYS A 37 -16.97 0.01 -50.43
CA LYS A 37 -17.93 0.94 -49.88
C LYS A 37 -19.29 0.44 -50.32
N GLU A 38 -20.06 0.00 -49.33
CA GLU A 38 -21.49 -0.23 -49.45
C GLU A 38 -22.11 0.88 -50.31
N SER A 39 -22.87 0.49 -51.33
CA SER A 39 -23.54 1.44 -52.20
C SER A 39 -24.58 2.21 -51.37
N VAL A 40 -24.19 3.36 -50.83
CA VAL A 40 -25.15 4.29 -50.26
C VAL A 40 -25.97 4.79 -51.45
N GLN A 41 -27.20 4.30 -51.58
CA GLN A 41 -28.15 4.82 -52.55
C GLN A 41 -28.37 6.30 -52.26
N ASN A 42 -27.72 7.13 -53.05
CA ASN A 42 -27.95 8.57 -53.05
C ASN A 42 -29.29 8.79 -53.76
N GLY A 43 -30.38 8.70 -52.99
CA GLY A 43 -31.71 9.07 -53.46
C GLY A 43 -31.75 10.50 -54.01
N SER A 44 -32.84 10.86 -54.70
CA SER A 44 -33.03 12.21 -55.25
C SER A 44 -32.77 13.28 -54.17
N LYS A 45 -32.25 14.44 -54.56
CA LYS A 45 -31.96 15.56 -53.63
C LYS A 45 -33.19 15.90 -52.78
N ALA A 46 -34.40 15.76 -53.32
CA ALA A 46 -35.66 15.92 -52.60
C ALA A 46 -35.88 14.86 -51.51
N GLN A 47 -35.57 13.58 -51.77
CA GLN A 47 -35.61 12.51 -50.76
C GLN A 47 -34.57 12.74 -49.65
N LEU A 48 -33.40 13.26 -50.00
CA LEU A 48 -32.36 13.60 -49.03
C LEU A 48 -32.78 14.79 -48.14
N ILE A 49 -33.49 15.78 -48.71
CA ILE A 49 -34.09 16.89 -47.98
C ILE A 49 -35.20 16.39 -47.03
N ASP A 50 -36.15 15.58 -47.49
CA ASP A 50 -37.21 15.02 -46.64
C ASP A 50 -36.63 14.20 -45.48
N ARG A 51 -35.65 13.34 -45.77
CA ARG A 51 -34.95 12.55 -44.74
C ARG A 51 -34.25 13.44 -43.71
N ASN A 52 -33.64 14.55 -44.13
CA ASN A 52 -32.97 15.49 -43.23
C ASN A 52 -33.98 16.32 -42.40
N LEU A 53 -35.13 16.66 -42.97
CA LEU A 53 -36.20 17.36 -42.25
C LEU A 53 -36.82 16.47 -41.17
N ARG A 54 -37.11 15.20 -41.48
CA ARG A 54 -37.57 14.21 -40.47
C ARG A 54 -36.56 14.03 -39.34
N LYS A 55 -35.28 13.89 -39.67
CA LYS A 55 -34.19 13.82 -38.67
C LYS A 55 -34.07 15.09 -37.84
N ARG A 56 -34.33 16.28 -38.39
CA ARG A 56 -34.31 17.55 -37.64
C ARG A 56 -35.40 17.55 -36.56
N VAL A 57 -36.61 17.09 -36.87
CA VAL A 57 -37.70 16.98 -35.90
C VAL A 57 -37.35 15.99 -34.78
N GLU A 58 -36.78 14.83 -35.13
CA GLU A 58 -36.28 13.86 -34.15
C GLU A 58 -35.16 14.43 -33.25
N LEU A 59 -34.27 15.24 -33.81
CA LEU A 59 -33.20 15.90 -33.07
C LEU A 59 -33.72 17.01 -32.16
N GLN A 60 -34.78 17.70 -32.55
CA GLN A 60 -35.43 18.74 -31.74
C GLN A 60 -36.17 18.15 -30.53
N ASN A 61 -36.71 16.94 -30.67
CA ASN A 61 -37.36 16.19 -29.58
C ASN A 61 -36.37 15.49 -28.62
N ARG A 62 -35.08 15.45 -28.95
CA ARG A 62 -34.06 14.91 -28.03
C ARG A 62 -33.73 15.91 -26.95
N ASP A 63 -33.65 15.43 -25.71
CA ASP A 63 -33.16 16.20 -24.58
C ASP A 63 -31.64 16.45 -24.71
N VAL A 64 -31.30 17.52 -25.43
CA VAL A 64 -29.92 17.97 -25.67
C VAL A 64 -29.18 18.21 -24.35
N HIS A 65 -29.88 18.63 -23.30
CA HIS A 65 -29.27 18.88 -22.00
C HIS A 65 -28.83 17.57 -21.32
N LYS A 66 -29.67 16.53 -21.31
CA LYS A 66 -29.28 15.22 -20.77
C LYS A 66 -28.09 14.62 -21.53
N ILE A 67 -28.08 14.75 -22.86
CA ILE A 67 -26.95 14.28 -23.69
C ILE A 67 -25.67 15.06 -23.36
N LYS A 68 -25.72 16.40 -23.33
CA LYS A 68 -24.57 17.24 -22.95
C LYS A 68 -24.06 16.91 -21.54
N LYS A 69 -24.95 16.68 -20.57
CA LYS A 69 -24.61 16.29 -19.20
C LYS A 69 -23.86 14.95 -19.17
N ARG A 70 -24.37 13.93 -19.89
CA ARG A 70 -23.71 12.62 -20.02
C ARG A 70 -22.33 12.74 -20.67
N CYS A 71 -22.21 13.48 -21.77
CA CYS A 71 -20.94 13.72 -22.44
C CYS A 71 -19.93 14.45 -21.54
N LYS A 72 -20.38 15.48 -20.79
CA LYS A 72 -19.53 16.20 -19.83
C LYS A 72 -19.04 15.28 -18.72
N LEU A 73 -19.91 14.41 -18.21
CA LEU A 73 -19.56 13.46 -17.17
C LEU A 73 -18.58 12.39 -17.67
N ALA A 74 -18.77 11.87 -18.89
CA ALA A 74 -17.83 10.96 -19.53
C ALA A 74 -16.45 11.59 -19.71
N LYS A 75 -16.38 12.83 -20.21
CA LYS A 75 -15.13 13.60 -20.31
C LYS A 75 -14.46 13.80 -18.94
N LYS A 76 -15.22 14.16 -17.91
CA LYS A 76 -14.69 14.30 -16.54
C LYS A 76 -14.11 12.98 -16.02
N ARG A 77 -14.77 11.84 -16.27
CA ARG A 77 -14.26 10.51 -15.90
C ARG A 77 -12.95 10.19 -16.63
N GLN A 78 -12.88 10.45 -17.94
CA GLN A 78 -11.65 10.26 -18.72
C GLN A 78 -10.50 11.11 -18.21
N VAL A 79 -10.74 12.39 -17.93
CA VAL A 79 -9.71 13.29 -17.37
C VAL A 79 -9.24 12.81 -16.00
N LYS A 80 -10.16 12.39 -15.12
CA LYS A 80 -9.81 11.84 -13.80
C LYS A 80 -8.98 10.56 -13.93
N LYS A 81 -9.37 9.65 -14.82
CA LYS A 81 -8.61 8.42 -15.07
C LYS A 81 -7.20 8.74 -15.55
N HIS A 82 -7.07 9.58 -16.56
CA HIS A 82 -5.76 9.98 -17.09
C HIS A 82 -4.90 10.72 -16.05
N LYS A 83 -5.50 11.52 -15.17
CA LYS A 83 -4.78 12.13 -14.04
C LYS A 83 -4.24 11.07 -13.08
N HIS A 84 -5.07 10.08 -12.73
CA HIS A 84 -4.67 8.97 -11.87
C HIS A 84 -3.57 8.11 -12.50
N ASP A 85 -3.71 7.76 -13.79
CA ASP A 85 -2.70 6.99 -14.53
C ASP A 85 -1.35 7.73 -14.57
N LYS A 86 -1.38 9.06 -14.73
CA LYS A 86 -0.17 9.91 -14.63
C LYS A 86 0.45 9.91 -13.24
N GLU A 87 -0.37 10.07 -12.20
CA GLU A 87 0.10 10.03 -10.81
C GLU A 87 0.76 8.67 -10.47
N GLN A 88 0.17 7.57 -10.94
CA GLN A 88 0.76 6.23 -10.80
C GLN A 88 2.11 6.13 -11.53
N LEU A 89 2.19 6.61 -12.76
CA LEU A 89 3.43 6.61 -13.53
C LEU A 89 4.52 7.44 -12.85
N GLU A 90 4.18 8.62 -12.33
CA GLU A 90 5.09 9.47 -11.56
C GLU A 90 5.58 8.78 -10.28
N GLN A 91 4.70 8.07 -9.57
CA GLN A 91 5.08 7.30 -8.38
C GLN A 91 6.05 6.16 -8.73
N LEU A 92 5.79 5.43 -9.82
CA LEU A 92 6.69 4.37 -10.30
C LEU A 92 8.05 4.94 -10.70
N ALA A 93 8.09 6.07 -11.39
CA ALA A 93 9.33 6.76 -11.74
C ALA A 93 10.11 7.19 -10.48
N LYS A 94 9.42 7.81 -9.50
CA LYS A 94 10.02 8.19 -8.20
C LYS A 94 10.58 6.98 -7.47
N TYR A 95 9.86 5.87 -7.45
CA TYR A 95 10.33 4.62 -6.83
C TYR A 95 11.60 4.10 -7.51
N GLN A 96 11.64 4.08 -8.85
CA GLN A 96 12.82 3.64 -9.59
C GLN A 96 14.05 4.52 -9.30
N VAL A 97 13.87 5.85 -9.25
CA VAL A 97 14.94 6.80 -8.89
C VAL A 97 15.43 6.55 -7.46
N LEU A 98 14.52 6.49 -6.48
CA LEU A 98 14.86 6.21 -5.09
C LEU A 98 15.60 4.88 -4.93
N LYS A 99 15.18 3.85 -5.64
CA LYS A 99 15.81 2.53 -5.62
C LYS A 99 17.25 2.59 -6.15
N ARG A 100 17.49 3.34 -7.23
CA ARG A 100 18.84 3.55 -7.77
C ARG A 100 19.72 4.33 -6.79
N HIS A 101 19.25 5.46 -6.26
CA HIS A 101 20.00 6.25 -5.28
C HIS A 101 20.29 5.46 -3.99
N GLN A 102 19.37 4.57 -3.57
CA GLN A 102 19.61 3.69 -2.44
C GLN A 102 20.69 2.63 -2.73
N GLN A 103 20.71 2.05 -3.94
CA GLN A 103 21.72 1.07 -4.35
C GLN A 103 23.11 1.70 -4.49
N GLU A 104 23.17 2.93 -5.01
CA GLU A 104 24.41 3.69 -5.20
C GLU A 104 24.87 4.41 -3.92
N GLY A 105 24.04 4.46 -2.88
CA GLY A 105 24.32 5.18 -1.63
C GLY A 105 24.24 6.71 -1.75
N THR A 106 23.75 7.23 -2.87
CA THR A 106 23.66 8.67 -3.23
C THR A 106 22.34 9.31 -2.78
N LEU A 107 21.71 8.78 -1.72
CA LEU A 107 20.40 9.22 -1.27
C LEU A 107 20.44 10.64 -0.68
N THR A 108 19.60 11.53 -1.21
CA THR A 108 19.51 12.91 -0.70
C THR A 108 18.78 12.99 0.65
N GLU A 109 18.98 14.07 1.41
CA GLU A 109 18.31 14.27 2.70
C GLU A 109 16.78 14.27 2.58
N HIS A 110 16.24 14.89 1.52
CA HIS A 110 14.81 14.93 1.25
C HIS A 110 14.24 13.53 0.99
N GLU A 111 14.94 12.73 0.19
CA GLU A 111 14.58 11.33 -0.10
C GLU A 111 14.65 10.47 1.15
N ARG A 112 15.68 10.64 1.98
CA ARG A 112 15.80 9.96 3.28
C ARG A 112 14.66 10.31 4.22
N LYS A 113 14.29 11.59 4.33
CA LYS A 113 13.15 12.04 5.14
C LYS A 113 11.83 11.45 4.62
N TYR A 114 11.66 11.41 3.29
CA TYR A 114 10.51 10.80 2.65
C TYR A 114 10.42 9.30 2.95
N LEU A 115 11.52 8.54 2.79
CA LEU A 115 11.58 7.12 3.11
C LEU A 115 11.30 6.86 4.59
N ASN A 116 11.89 7.62 5.51
CA ASN A 116 11.62 7.48 6.94
C ASN A 116 10.14 7.72 7.27
N LYS A 117 9.50 8.70 6.63
CA LYS A 117 8.05 8.94 6.79
C LYS A 117 7.24 7.75 6.27
N LEU A 118 7.63 7.17 5.14
CA LEU A 118 6.98 6.01 4.56
C LEU A 118 7.15 4.77 5.44
N ILE A 119 8.35 4.53 5.96
CA ILE A 119 8.65 3.44 6.90
C ILE A 119 7.78 3.56 8.14
N ARG A 120 7.71 4.75 8.76
CA ARG A 120 6.87 4.98 9.95
C ARG A 120 5.39 4.68 9.69
N ARG A 121 4.86 5.12 8.54
CA ARG A 121 3.46 4.86 8.17
C ARG A 121 3.21 3.38 7.93
N ASN A 122 4.12 2.71 7.23
CA ASN A 122 4.00 1.30 6.94
C ASN A 122 4.19 0.45 8.20
N SER A 123 5.15 0.78 9.06
CA SER A 123 5.37 0.07 10.32
C SER A 123 4.16 0.21 11.24
N GLN A 124 3.54 1.38 11.30
CA GLN A 124 2.30 1.57 12.05
C GLN A 124 1.15 0.74 11.50
N ASN A 125 0.97 0.71 10.16
CA ASN A 125 -0.09 -0.07 9.52
C ASN A 125 0.14 -1.59 9.60
N LEU A 126 1.40 -2.04 9.64
CA LEU A 126 1.73 -3.44 9.89
C LEU A 126 1.52 -3.80 11.36
N ARG A 127 1.94 -2.92 12.29
CA ARG A 127 1.76 -3.14 13.73
C ARG A 127 0.30 -3.04 14.17
N SER A 128 -0.57 -2.37 13.43
CA SER A 128 -2.00 -2.34 13.73
C SER A 128 -2.72 -3.66 13.47
N TRP A 129 -2.09 -4.61 12.79
CA TRP A 129 -2.58 -5.99 12.68
C TRP A 129 -2.04 -6.89 13.79
N ASP A 130 -1.06 -6.39 14.53
CA ASP A 130 -0.44 -7.09 15.65
C ASP A 130 -1.33 -6.93 16.89
N LEU A 131 -1.22 -7.87 17.83
CA LEU A 131 -2.03 -7.85 19.05
C LEU A 131 -1.70 -6.59 19.86
N GLU A 132 -2.74 -5.99 20.46
CA GLU A 132 -2.55 -4.96 21.49
C GLU A 132 -1.65 -5.50 22.61
N GLU A 133 -0.84 -4.62 23.17
CA GLU A 133 0.24 -5.00 24.10
C GLU A 133 -0.30 -5.77 25.31
N GLU A 134 -1.44 -5.35 25.86
CA GLU A 134 -2.12 -6.03 26.97
C GLU A 134 -2.58 -7.46 26.62
N VAL A 135 -3.22 -7.63 25.45
CA VAL A 135 -3.68 -8.96 24.99
C VAL A 135 -2.49 -9.86 24.62
N ARG A 136 -1.39 -9.27 24.16
CA ARG A 136 -0.17 -9.99 23.81
C ARG A 136 0.49 -10.59 25.06
N ASP A 137 0.56 -9.82 26.15
CA ASP A 137 1.16 -10.30 27.39
C ASP A 137 0.36 -11.46 27.99
N ASP A 138 -0.97 -11.32 28.06
CA ASP A 138 -1.87 -12.40 28.52
C ASP A 138 -1.74 -13.66 27.65
N LEU A 139 -1.65 -13.48 26.32
CA LEU A 139 -1.54 -14.59 25.38
C LEU A 139 -0.16 -15.24 25.43
N ASP A 140 0.91 -14.45 25.65
CA ASP A 140 2.27 -14.97 25.84
C ASP A 140 2.36 -15.79 27.13
N ASP A 141 1.73 -15.34 28.22
CA ASP A 141 1.64 -16.09 29.47
C ASP A 141 0.92 -17.43 29.30
N ILE A 142 -0.22 -17.44 28.58
CA ILE A 142 -0.94 -18.67 28.25
C ILE A 142 -0.09 -19.58 27.37
N GLN A 143 0.57 -19.05 26.34
CA GLN A 143 1.46 -19.81 25.47
C GLN A 143 2.61 -20.42 26.26
N GLN A 144 3.27 -19.65 27.13
CA GLN A 144 4.33 -20.13 27.99
C GLN A 144 3.84 -21.19 28.96
N TYR A 145 2.64 -21.04 29.51
CA TYR A 145 2.02 -22.04 30.37
C TYR A 145 1.82 -23.37 29.62
N ILE A 146 1.20 -23.34 28.44
CA ILE A 146 1.00 -24.52 27.59
C ILE A 146 2.35 -25.14 27.19
N LEU A 147 3.34 -24.33 26.83
CA LEU A 147 4.68 -24.82 26.49
C LEU A 147 5.38 -25.50 27.66
N LYS A 148 5.25 -24.96 28.88
CA LYS A 148 5.80 -25.58 30.11
C LYS A 148 5.15 -26.92 30.42
N GLU A 149 3.86 -27.08 30.08
CA GLU A 149 3.11 -28.30 30.34
C GLU A 149 3.33 -29.38 29.25
N THR A 150 3.40 -28.96 27.99
CA THR A 150 3.57 -29.86 26.83
C THR A 150 5.01 -30.29 26.60
N VAL A 151 5.97 -29.37 26.77
CA VAL A 151 7.39 -29.67 26.62
C VAL A 151 7.96 -29.94 28.01
N SER A 152 8.11 -31.22 28.36
CA SER A 152 8.65 -31.68 29.66
C SER A 152 10.13 -31.31 29.86
N THR A 153 10.43 -30.02 30.04
CA THR A 153 11.77 -29.52 30.39
C THR A 153 12.06 -29.67 31.89
N THR A 154 11.03 -29.83 32.73
CA THR A 154 11.17 -29.99 34.19
C THR A 154 12.08 -31.16 34.58
N LYS A 155 12.03 -32.28 33.85
CA LYS A 155 12.95 -33.42 34.06
C LYS A 155 14.39 -33.08 33.65
N ALA A 156 14.57 -32.34 32.56
CA ALA A 156 15.87 -31.89 32.06
C ALA A 156 16.51 -30.85 33.01
N ASP A 157 15.72 -29.93 33.55
CA ASP A 157 16.17 -28.95 34.53
C ASP A 157 16.48 -29.58 35.88
N ARG A 158 15.65 -30.53 36.34
CA ARG A 158 15.90 -31.28 37.58
C ARG A 158 17.18 -32.12 37.47
N THR A 159 17.47 -32.68 36.31
CA THR A 159 18.71 -33.42 36.05
C THR A 159 19.93 -32.50 35.93
N LYS A 160 19.81 -31.34 35.26
CA LYS A 160 20.85 -30.29 35.24
C LYS A 160 21.16 -29.78 36.66
N ARG A 161 20.15 -29.45 37.47
CA ARG A 161 20.32 -29.03 38.88
C ARG A 161 20.98 -30.11 39.74
N ARG A 162 20.62 -31.39 39.55
CA ARG A 162 21.30 -32.49 40.26
C ARG A 162 22.77 -32.60 39.86
N ARG A 163 23.08 -32.44 38.58
CA ARG A 163 24.46 -32.47 38.08
C ARG A 163 25.28 -31.27 38.54
N SER A 164 24.71 -30.07 38.60
CA SER A 164 25.39 -28.87 39.11
C SER A 164 25.64 -28.97 40.63
N LYS A 165 24.64 -29.38 41.42
CA LYS A 165 24.80 -29.59 42.88
C LYS A 165 25.84 -30.65 43.24
N ARG A 166 26.06 -31.65 42.38
CA ARG A 166 27.14 -32.64 42.56
C ARG A 166 28.53 -32.07 42.29
N LYS A 167 28.63 -30.99 41.51
CA LYS A 167 29.88 -30.32 41.17
C LYS A 167 30.19 -29.11 42.07
N GLN A 168 29.22 -28.65 42.86
CA GLN A 168 29.43 -27.59 43.83
C GLN A 168 30.03 -28.18 45.10
N PHE A 169 31.14 -27.59 45.53
CA PHE A 169 31.73 -27.83 46.84
C PHE A 169 30.70 -27.44 47.92
N LYS A 170 30.44 -28.34 48.88
CA LYS A 170 29.50 -28.07 49.97
C LYS A 170 30.21 -27.26 51.05
N GLU A 171 30.26 -25.95 50.89
CA GLU A 171 30.45 -25.07 52.05
C GLU A 171 29.15 -25.10 52.86
N GLU A 172 29.23 -25.53 54.12
CA GLU A 172 28.14 -25.41 55.09
C GLU A 172 27.92 -23.92 55.39
N ILE A 173 27.05 -23.26 54.64
CA ILE A 173 26.69 -21.86 54.92
C ILE A 173 25.22 -21.82 55.34
N LYS A 174 25.04 -21.82 56.66
CA LYS A 174 23.81 -21.48 57.36
C LYS A 174 23.57 -19.96 57.29
N ASN A 175 23.31 -19.40 56.12
CA ASN A 175 22.88 -17.99 56.02
C ASN A 175 21.48 -17.96 55.42
N SER A 176 20.47 -18.12 56.28
CA SER A 176 19.12 -17.65 55.98
C SER A 176 18.90 -16.37 56.78
N ASP A 177 19.02 -15.21 56.13
CA ASP A 177 18.73 -13.87 56.69
C ASP A 177 17.26 -13.66 57.06
N TYR A 178 16.44 -14.71 57.08
CA TYR A 178 15.09 -14.70 57.60
C TYR A 178 14.91 -15.89 58.53
N VAL A 179 14.91 -15.61 59.84
CA VAL A 179 14.60 -16.59 60.90
C VAL A 179 13.12 -16.94 60.83
N LYS A 180 12.75 -17.82 59.91
CA LYS A 180 11.39 -18.38 59.83
C LYS A 180 11.35 -19.68 60.62
N ASP A 181 11.16 -19.59 61.94
CA ASP A 181 10.91 -20.79 62.75
C ASP A 181 9.50 -21.30 62.49
N HIS A 182 9.40 -22.47 61.85
CA HIS A 182 8.13 -23.10 61.49
C HIS A 182 7.28 -23.50 62.71
N ARG A 183 7.88 -23.55 63.92
CA ARG A 183 7.15 -23.83 65.16
C ARG A 183 6.35 -22.63 65.67
N TYR A 184 6.72 -21.42 65.25
CA TYR A 184 6.10 -20.17 65.71
C TYR A 184 5.78 -19.26 64.52
N PRO A 185 4.62 -19.45 63.86
CA PRO A 185 4.24 -18.67 62.68
C PRO A 185 4.06 -17.16 62.97
N GLY A 186 3.93 -16.78 64.24
CA GLY A 186 3.83 -15.38 64.69
C GLY A 186 5.16 -14.74 65.12
N LEU A 187 6.29 -15.44 65.01
CA LEU A 187 7.59 -14.89 65.39
C LEU A 187 8.08 -13.83 64.38
N THR A 188 7.85 -14.04 63.09
CA THR A 188 8.35 -13.14 62.03
C THR A 188 7.62 -11.79 61.92
N PRO A 189 6.31 -11.65 62.22
CA PRO A 189 5.66 -10.34 62.23
C PRO A 189 5.96 -9.51 63.50
N GLY A 190 6.32 -10.18 64.61
CA GLY A 190 6.52 -9.53 65.91
C GLY A 190 7.98 -9.22 66.25
N LEU A 191 8.94 -9.70 65.47
CA LEU A 191 10.35 -9.37 65.65
C LEU A 191 10.66 -8.03 65.00
N ALA A 192 11.17 -7.07 65.78
CA ALA A 192 11.56 -5.77 65.27
C ALA A 192 12.73 -5.92 64.26
N PRO A 193 12.73 -5.18 63.13
CA PRO A 193 13.89 -5.15 62.25
C PRO A 193 15.00 -4.34 62.94
N VAL A 194 15.90 -5.04 63.63
CA VAL A 194 17.07 -4.44 64.29
C VAL A 194 18.10 -4.10 63.20
N GLY A 195 18.50 -2.83 63.15
CA GLY A 195 19.52 -2.35 62.21
C GLY A 195 20.92 -2.64 62.73
N LEU A 196 21.90 -2.70 61.83
CA LEU A 196 23.32 -2.91 62.20
C LEU A 196 23.88 -1.81 63.14
N SER A 197 23.22 -0.66 63.23
CA SER A 197 23.58 0.46 64.10
C SER A 197 23.02 0.36 65.53
N ASP A 198 22.10 -0.56 65.80
CA ASP A 198 21.41 -0.68 67.10
C ASP A 198 22.18 -1.59 68.08
N GLU A 199 23.21 -2.30 67.59
CA GLU A 199 24.05 -3.22 68.36
C GLU A 199 25.40 -2.60 68.78
N GLU A 200 25.72 -1.37 68.36
CA GLU A 200 27.06 -0.77 68.51
C GLU A 200 27.21 0.31 69.60
N ASP A 201 26.15 0.70 70.33
CA ASP A 201 26.28 1.62 71.47
C ASP A 201 26.12 0.89 72.81
N SER A 202 27.24 0.43 73.36
CA SER A 202 27.36 -0.10 74.72
C SER A 202 26.96 0.98 75.73
N SER A 203 25.82 0.80 76.40
CA SER A 203 25.38 1.62 77.52
C SER A 203 26.32 1.43 78.74
N GLU A 204 27.35 2.26 78.84
CA GLU A 204 28.12 2.46 80.07
C GLU A 204 27.32 3.35 81.03
N GLU A 205 26.79 2.75 82.10
CA GLU A 205 26.23 3.45 83.26
C GLU A 205 27.37 3.87 84.21
N GLU A 206 27.67 5.17 84.28
CA GLU A 206 27.83 5.99 85.50
C GLU A 206 27.94 7.49 85.17
#